data_AF-A0A1M5W9N8-F1
#
_entry.id   AF-A0A1M5W9N8-F1
#
_cell.length_a   1.000
_cell.length_b   1.000
_cell.length_c   1.000
_cell.angle_alpha   90.00
_cell.angle_beta   90.00
_cell.angle_gamma   90.00
#
_symmetry.space_group_name_H-M   'P 1'
#
loop_
_entity.id
_entity.type
_entity.pdbx_description
1 polymer ?
#
loop_
_entity_poly.entity_id
_entity_poly.type
_entity_poly.pdbx_seq_one_letter_code
_entity_poly.pdbx_strand_id
1 'polypeptide(L)'
;MKWFVNLKVRTKLVVSFLLIAVIAAAIGALGILVILQKPENSQTFVIILAAASLLELVLAVLFGFYNAFLVVDPMWKNERIMERFSVGNLNTADLLRKRDGVTLNYKDEIGSFSRTFSQLIGYMFNLSGCVKSVAQGDLSVEVPVCCPEDQLGNGVSELVTNFHRLVASIAGAIDQVASGAELVSTSSLSLSEGAAHQASTVQQLTASLTEISSQTHLNAENAEQANSLARNAKENAADGNTQMQDMLKAMDEISISSSNINKIIKVIDDIAFQTNILALNAAVEAARAGQHGKGFAVVAEEVRNLAGRSANAARETTELIENSIQKVETGTKIANQTAKALDEIVTNVDKAAELISSIAVASAEQARGIEQVNLGIAQVSQVIQTNAATAQESAAASEELSGQAAQLKEHVSLFKLRGGKPAPSGTGARKAAAKLPSRSAAAAKISLTDDFGKY
;
A
#
# COMPACT_ATOMS: atom_id res chain seq x y z
N MET A 1 12.28 -57.17 -73.82
CA MET A 1 12.97 -57.04 -72.51
C MET A 1 12.07 -56.61 -71.33
N LYS A 2 10.97 -55.86 -71.50
CA LYS A 2 10.09 -55.46 -70.38
C LYS A 2 9.52 -56.63 -69.56
N TRP A 3 9.21 -57.76 -70.21
CA TRP A 3 8.73 -58.96 -69.52
C TRP A 3 9.73 -59.52 -68.49
N PHE A 4 11.03 -59.52 -68.80
CA PHE A 4 12.06 -60.04 -67.90
C PHE A 4 12.29 -59.14 -66.68
N VAL A 5 12.13 -57.82 -66.82
CA VAL A 5 12.32 -56.85 -65.73
C VAL A 5 11.22 -56.96 -64.67
N ASN A 6 10.01 -57.37 -65.04
CA ASN A 6 8.88 -57.49 -64.11
C ASN A 6 8.76 -58.86 -63.43
N LEU A 7 9.63 -59.82 -63.76
CA LEU A 7 9.66 -61.12 -63.07
C LEU A 7 10.13 -60.95 -61.61
N LYS A 8 9.65 -61.81 -60.71
CA LYS A 8 10.18 -61.88 -59.35
C LYS A 8 11.68 -62.19 -59.40
N VAL A 9 12.48 -61.59 -58.51
CA VAL A 9 13.95 -61.79 -58.46
C VAL A 9 14.32 -63.28 -58.42
N ARG A 10 13.56 -64.09 -57.68
CA ARG A 10 13.71 -65.55 -57.63
C ARG A 10 13.59 -66.20 -59.01
N THR A 11 12.58 -65.78 -59.78
CA THR A 11 12.32 -66.28 -61.13
C THR A 11 13.38 -65.79 -62.11
N LYS A 12 13.85 -64.54 -61.99
CA LYS A 12 14.94 -64.03 -62.83
C LYS A 12 16.22 -64.83 -62.63
N LEU A 13 16.62 -65.11 -61.39
CA LEU A 13 17.82 -65.88 -61.09
C LEU A 13 17.74 -67.29 -61.69
N VAL A 14 16.63 -68.01 -61.45
CA VAL A 14 16.45 -69.36 -62.00
C VAL A 14 16.39 -69.35 -63.54
N VAL A 15 15.68 -68.39 -64.15
CA VAL A 15 15.60 -68.26 -65.61
C VAL A 15 16.96 -67.90 -66.22
N SER A 16 17.76 -67.06 -65.58
CA SER A 16 19.12 -66.73 -66.07
C SER A 16 20.03 -67.96 -66.08
N PHE A 17 20.04 -68.76 -65.00
CA PHE A 17 20.81 -70.01 -64.95
C PHE A 17 20.28 -71.05 -65.95
N LEU A 18 18.95 -71.16 -66.10
CA LEU A 18 18.34 -72.03 -67.11
C LEU A 18 18.66 -71.59 -68.53
N LEU A 19 18.67 -70.29 -68.83
CA LEU A 19 18.94 -69.77 -70.18
C LEU A 19 20.40 -70.03 -70.57
N ILE A 20 21.34 -69.87 -69.63
CA ILE A 20 22.75 -70.26 -69.81
C ILE A 20 22.85 -71.77 -70.05
N ALA A 21 22.18 -72.59 -69.23
CA ALA A 21 22.20 -74.05 -69.38
C ALA A 21 21.56 -74.53 -70.69
N VAL A 22 20.51 -73.87 -71.18
CA VAL A 22 19.87 -74.18 -72.46
C VAL A 22 20.80 -73.83 -73.63
N ILE A 23 21.49 -72.68 -73.57
CA ILE A 23 22.51 -72.32 -74.57
C ILE A 23 23.65 -73.34 -74.56
N ALA A 24 24.16 -73.72 -73.38
CA ALA A 24 25.20 -74.73 -73.24
C ALA A 24 24.74 -76.11 -73.75
N ALA A 25 23.52 -76.52 -73.43
CA ALA A 25 22.91 -77.76 -73.93
C ALA A 25 22.71 -77.75 -75.45
N ALA A 26 22.34 -76.61 -76.06
CA ALA A 26 22.22 -76.47 -77.51
C ALA A 26 23.58 -76.59 -78.22
N ILE A 27 24.64 -75.99 -77.65
CA ILE A 27 26.02 -76.14 -78.12
C ILE A 27 26.47 -77.61 -77.97
N GLY A 28 26.15 -78.25 -76.84
CA GLY A 28 26.42 -79.67 -76.60
C GLY A 28 25.71 -80.59 -77.60
N ALA A 29 24.45 -80.30 -77.92
CA ALA A 29 23.66 -81.04 -78.92
C ALA A 29 24.23 -80.90 -80.34
N LEU A 30 24.69 -79.69 -80.72
CA LEU A 30 25.43 -79.47 -81.97
C LEU A 30 26.74 -80.28 -82.00
N GLY A 31 27.47 -80.34 -80.89
CA GLY A 31 28.66 -81.18 -80.74
C GLY A 31 28.38 -82.68 -80.93
N ILE A 32 27.27 -83.17 -80.35
CA ILE A 32 26.79 -84.55 -80.54
C ILE A 32 26.49 -84.83 -82.04
N LEU A 33 25.83 -83.90 -82.72
CA LEU A 33 25.45 -84.01 -84.14
C LEU A 33 26.69 -84.10 -85.06
N VAL A 34 27.74 -83.35 -84.77
CA VAL A 34 29.02 -83.40 -85.51
C VAL A 34 29.75 -84.73 -85.27
N ILE A 35 29.70 -85.29 -84.06
CA ILE A 35 30.38 -86.54 -83.70
C ILE A 35 29.65 -87.78 -84.27
N LEU A 36 28.34 -87.71 -84.44
CA LEU A 36 27.52 -88.74 -85.09
C LEU A 36 27.87 -88.94 -86.59
N GLN A 37 28.55 -87.98 -87.24
CA GLN A 37 29.00 -88.11 -88.63
C GLN A 37 30.33 -88.87 -88.81
N LYS A 38 31.04 -89.25 -87.72
CA LYS A 38 32.30 -90.02 -87.80
C LYS A 38 32.09 -91.51 -87.46
N PRO A 39 32.68 -92.46 -88.24
CA PRO A 39 32.31 -93.87 -88.17
C PRO A 39 33.06 -94.73 -87.13
N GLU A 40 34.08 -94.23 -86.42
CA GLU A 40 34.80 -95.02 -85.40
C GLU A 40 34.47 -94.55 -83.97
N ASN A 41 33.93 -95.47 -83.16
CA ASN A 41 33.67 -95.35 -81.72
C ASN A 41 32.77 -94.19 -81.24
N SER A 42 31.78 -93.81 -82.06
CA SER A 42 30.89 -92.65 -81.81
C SER A 42 29.83 -92.85 -80.70
N GLN A 43 29.34 -94.07 -80.45
CA GLN A 43 28.19 -94.29 -79.55
C GLN A 43 28.48 -93.99 -78.07
N THR A 44 29.63 -94.43 -77.54
CA THR A 44 30.00 -94.20 -76.13
C THR A 44 30.23 -92.71 -75.86
N PHE A 45 30.79 -91.98 -76.83
CA PHE A 45 31.08 -90.54 -76.71
C PHE A 45 29.79 -89.71 -76.72
N VAL A 46 28.80 -90.10 -77.54
CA VAL A 46 27.48 -89.45 -77.59
C VAL A 46 26.70 -89.63 -76.28
N ILE A 47 26.74 -90.82 -75.66
CA ILE A 47 26.08 -91.07 -74.37
C ILE A 47 26.70 -90.23 -73.24
N ILE A 48 28.03 -90.12 -73.20
CA ILE A 48 28.75 -89.32 -72.20
C ILE A 48 28.42 -87.82 -72.36
N LEU A 49 28.40 -87.31 -73.60
CA LEU A 49 28.03 -85.92 -73.88
C LEU A 49 26.57 -85.63 -73.51
N ALA A 50 25.64 -86.52 -73.83
CA ALA A 50 24.23 -86.37 -73.47
C ALA A 50 24.03 -86.37 -71.94
N ALA A 51 24.74 -87.26 -71.23
CA ALA A 51 24.72 -87.30 -69.76
C ALA A 51 25.34 -86.04 -69.14
N ALA A 52 26.42 -85.51 -69.71
CA ALA A 52 27.05 -84.27 -69.25
C ALA A 52 26.13 -83.05 -69.44
N SER A 53 25.47 -82.93 -70.60
CA SER A 53 24.50 -81.85 -70.86
C SER A 53 23.27 -81.95 -69.95
N LEU A 54 22.79 -83.17 -69.64
CA LEU A 54 21.72 -83.37 -68.67
C LEU A 54 22.15 -82.99 -67.25
N LEU A 55 23.36 -83.39 -66.83
CA LEU A 55 23.92 -83.04 -65.53
C LEU A 55 24.11 -81.53 -65.37
N GLU A 56 24.59 -80.85 -66.41
CA GLU A 56 24.72 -79.40 -66.44
C GLU A 56 23.36 -78.71 -66.27
N LEU A 57 22.33 -79.19 -66.96
CA LEU A 57 20.96 -78.69 -66.81
C LEU A 57 20.44 -78.86 -65.37
N VAL A 58 20.67 -80.02 -64.76
CA VAL A 58 20.27 -80.31 -63.37
C VAL A 58 21.03 -79.42 -62.38
N LEU A 59 22.35 -79.29 -62.54
CA LEU A 59 23.18 -78.43 -61.70
C LEU A 59 22.79 -76.96 -61.84
N ALA A 60 22.50 -76.47 -63.05
CA ALA A 60 22.06 -75.10 -63.26
C ALA A 60 20.72 -74.81 -62.58
N VAL A 61 19.78 -75.75 -62.60
CA VAL A 61 18.52 -75.64 -61.84
C VAL A 61 18.80 -75.61 -60.34
N LEU A 62 19.63 -76.53 -59.82
CA LEU A 62 19.97 -76.60 -58.40
C LEU A 62 20.70 -75.34 -57.92
N PHE A 63 21.72 -74.88 -58.63
CA PHE A 63 22.44 -73.63 -58.33
C PHE A 63 21.54 -72.41 -58.48
N GLY A 64 20.65 -72.39 -59.48
CA GLY A 64 19.65 -71.35 -59.66
C GLY A 64 18.71 -71.26 -58.44
N PHE A 65 18.20 -72.40 -57.98
CA PHE A 65 17.37 -72.45 -56.76
C PHE A 65 18.14 -72.10 -55.49
N TYR A 66 19.38 -72.57 -55.35
CA TYR A 66 20.23 -72.30 -54.19
C TYR A 66 20.61 -70.81 -54.08
N ASN A 67 21.09 -70.21 -55.16
CA ASN A 67 21.38 -68.76 -55.20
C ASN A 67 20.11 -67.94 -55.03
N ALA A 68 19.00 -68.34 -55.66
CA ALA A 68 17.74 -67.65 -55.48
C ALA A 68 17.23 -67.73 -54.04
N PHE A 69 17.48 -68.83 -53.33
CA PHE A 69 17.15 -68.95 -51.90
C PHE A 69 18.06 -68.05 -51.04
N LEU A 70 19.38 -68.09 -51.25
CA LEU A 70 20.35 -67.29 -50.50
C LEU A 70 20.15 -65.77 -50.66
N VAL A 71 19.73 -65.31 -51.84
CA VAL A 71 19.53 -63.88 -52.11
C VAL A 71 18.11 -63.43 -51.76
N VAL A 72 17.08 -64.18 -52.14
CA VAL A 72 15.69 -63.68 -52.05
C VAL A 72 15.10 -63.83 -50.64
N ASP A 73 15.42 -64.89 -49.90
CA ASP A 73 14.84 -65.13 -48.57
C ASP A 73 15.21 -64.01 -47.57
N PRO A 74 16.49 -63.57 -47.48
CA PRO A 74 16.87 -62.43 -46.63
C PRO A 74 16.25 -61.10 -47.09
N MET A 75 16.12 -60.88 -48.41
CA MET A 75 15.54 -59.65 -48.94
C MET A 75 14.04 -59.54 -48.66
N TRP A 76 13.27 -60.61 -48.84
CA TRP A 76 11.83 -60.65 -48.51
C TRP A 76 11.56 -60.40 -47.03
N LYS A 77 12.48 -60.79 -46.14
CA LYS A 77 12.40 -60.49 -44.71
C LYS A 77 12.60 -59.01 -44.44
N ASN A 78 13.66 -58.43 -45.00
CA ASN A 78 13.96 -57.01 -44.83
C ASN A 78 12.85 -56.14 -45.45
N GLU A 79 12.28 -56.55 -46.58
CA GLU A 79 11.11 -55.91 -47.19
C GLU A 79 9.92 -55.84 -46.22
N ARG A 80 9.56 -56.95 -45.56
CA ARG A 80 8.45 -56.95 -44.58
C ARG A 80 8.73 -56.12 -43.33
N ILE A 81 9.98 -56.13 -42.84
CA ILE A 81 10.36 -55.27 -41.72
C ILE A 81 10.26 -53.80 -42.15
N MET A 82 10.73 -53.47 -43.35
CA MET A 82 10.69 -52.12 -43.90
C MET A 82 9.27 -51.64 -44.20
N GLU A 83 8.37 -52.53 -44.64
CA GLU A 83 6.95 -52.26 -44.80
C GLU A 83 6.32 -51.82 -43.48
N ARG A 84 6.60 -52.54 -42.37
CA ARG A 84 6.14 -52.13 -41.04
C ARG A 84 6.78 -50.83 -40.56
N PHE A 85 8.07 -50.65 -40.82
CA PHE A 85 8.79 -49.43 -40.47
C PHE A 85 8.24 -48.21 -41.20
N SER A 86 7.83 -48.38 -42.46
CA SER A 86 7.26 -47.31 -43.30
C SER A 86 5.92 -46.79 -42.78
N VAL A 87 5.20 -47.60 -42.00
CA VAL A 87 3.95 -47.21 -41.31
C VAL A 87 4.17 -46.85 -39.84
N GLY A 88 5.43 -46.70 -39.39
CA GLY A 88 5.79 -46.32 -38.02
C GLY A 88 5.69 -47.45 -36.99
N ASN A 89 5.50 -48.70 -37.41
CA ASN A 89 5.53 -49.86 -36.52
C ASN A 89 6.96 -50.39 -36.36
N LEU A 90 7.60 -50.00 -35.26
CA LEU A 90 8.98 -50.38 -34.92
C LEU A 90 9.07 -51.70 -34.14
N ASN A 91 7.94 -52.36 -33.85
CA ASN A 91 7.94 -53.65 -33.16
C ASN A 91 8.17 -54.78 -34.16
N THR A 92 9.40 -55.29 -34.17
CA THR A 92 9.85 -56.33 -35.10
C THR A 92 10.15 -57.66 -34.41
N ALA A 93 9.85 -57.79 -33.11
CA ALA A 93 10.21 -58.97 -32.31
C ALA A 93 9.53 -60.26 -32.81
N ASP A 94 8.32 -60.14 -33.37
CA ASP A 94 7.54 -61.23 -33.95
C ASP A 94 8.03 -61.68 -35.34
N LEU A 95 8.78 -60.83 -36.04
CA LEU A 95 9.32 -61.10 -37.37
C LEU A 95 10.74 -61.70 -37.37
N LEU A 96 11.38 -61.77 -36.20
CA LEU A 96 12.74 -62.30 -36.03
C LEU A 96 12.69 -63.77 -35.56
N ARG A 97 12.96 -64.74 -36.46
CA ARG A 97 13.18 -66.14 -36.05
C ARG A 97 14.60 -66.34 -35.53
N LYS A 98 14.83 -67.34 -34.66
CA LYS A 98 16.17 -67.76 -34.17
C LYS A 98 17.20 -68.00 -35.29
N ARG A 99 16.75 -68.46 -36.46
CA ARG A 99 17.59 -68.70 -37.66
C ARG A 99 18.09 -67.40 -38.31
N ASP A 100 17.44 -66.26 -38.05
CA ASP A 100 17.68 -65.03 -38.79
C ASP A 100 18.82 -64.18 -38.21
N GLY A 101 19.42 -64.60 -37.09
CA GLY A 101 20.72 -64.08 -36.64
C GLY A 101 21.88 -64.56 -37.53
N VAL A 102 21.66 -65.59 -38.35
CA VAL A 102 22.69 -66.17 -39.22
C VAL A 102 23.05 -65.21 -40.37
N THR A 103 22.12 -64.40 -40.87
CA THR A 103 22.40 -63.42 -41.94
C THR A 103 23.22 -62.22 -41.47
N LEU A 104 23.22 -61.91 -40.17
CA LEU A 104 24.09 -60.87 -39.58
C LEU A 104 25.57 -61.27 -39.60
N ASN A 105 25.84 -62.57 -39.66
CA ASN A 105 27.19 -63.13 -39.72
C ASN A 105 27.73 -63.25 -41.15
N TYR A 106 26.93 -62.92 -42.17
CA TYR A 106 27.41 -62.95 -43.55
C TYR A 106 28.42 -61.81 -43.77
N LYS A 107 29.51 -62.11 -44.49
CA LYS A 107 30.54 -61.12 -44.84
C LYS A 107 30.30 -60.46 -46.20
N ASP A 108 29.22 -60.84 -46.86
CA ASP A 108 28.79 -60.32 -48.16
C ASP A 108 27.93 -59.04 -48.00
N GLU A 109 27.44 -58.53 -49.13
CA GLU A 109 26.58 -57.36 -49.22
C GLU A 109 25.26 -57.55 -48.47
N ILE A 110 24.73 -58.79 -48.41
CA ILE A 110 23.49 -59.13 -47.70
C ILE A 110 23.70 -59.00 -46.18
N GLY A 111 24.84 -59.46 -45.68
CA GLY A 111 25.21 -59.31 -44.28
C GLY A 111 25.52 -57.87 -43.89
N SER A 112 26.20 -57.12 -44.77
CA SER A 112 26.45 -55.69 -44.58
C SER A 112 25.13 -54.91 -44.46
N PHE A 113 24.22 -55.10 -45.43
CA PHE A 113 22.88 -54.52 -45.40
C PHE A 113 22.10 -54.91 -44.13
N SER A 114 22.11 -56.19 -43.76
CA SER A 114 21.40 -56.69 -42.58
C SER A 114 21.91 -56.06 -41.27
N ARG A 115 23.23 -55.82 -41.15
CA ARG A 115 23.83 -55.16 -39.97
C ARG A 115 23.45 -53.68 -39.90
N THR A 116 23.62 -52.93 -40.99
CA THR A 116 23.26 -51.50 -41.04
C THR A 116 21.76 -51.30 -40.81
N PHE A 117 20.93 -52.17 -41.39
CA PHE A 117 19.49 -52.15 -41.18
C PHE A 117 19.11 -52.46 -39.72
N SER A 118 19.77 -53.42 -39.09
CA SER A 118 19.54 -53.73 -37.67
C SER A 118 19.98 -52.59 -36.74
N GLN A 119 21.08 -51.90 -37.05
CA GLN A 119 21.52 -50.70 -36.33
C GLN A 119 20.49 -49.57 -36.45
N LEU A 120 19.96 -49.33 -37.66
CA LEU A 120 18.89 -48.35 -37.89
C LEU A 120 17.63 -48.67 -37.08
N ILE A 121 17.20 -49.95 -37.07
CA ILE A 121 16.06 -50.41 -36.28
C ILE A 121 16.30 -50.17 -34.78
N GLY A 122 17.47 -50.56 -34.26
CA GLY A 122 17.83 -50.36 -32.86
C GLY A 122 17.85 -48.89 -32.46
N TYR A 123 18.41 -48.03 -33.31
CA TYR A 123 18.42 -46.59 -33.11
C TYR A 123 17.00 -46.01 -33.06
N MET A 124 16.15 -46.32 -34.04
CA MET A 124 14.75 -45.85 -34.06
C MET A 124 13.92 -46.39 -32.90
N PHE A 125 14.17 -47.63 -32.46
CA PHE A 125 13.51 -48.20 -31.29
C PHE A 125 13.88 -47.44 -30.01
N ASN A 126 15.17 -47.14 -29.80
CA ASN A 126 15.63 -46.35 -28.67
C ASN A 126 15.08 -44.91 -28.71
N LEU A 127 15.09 -44.28 -29.89
CA LEU A 127 14.54 -42.93 -30.08
C LEU A 127 13.03 -42.91 -29.80
N SER A 128 12.28 -43.90 -30.30
CA SER A 128 10.84 -44.05 -30.02
C SER A 128 10.57 -44.27 -28.53
N GLY A 129 11.40 -45.06 -27.85
CA GLY A 129 11.34 -45.21 -26.40
C GLY A 129 11.53 -43.88 -25.67
N CYS A 130 12.51 -43.07 -26.09
CA CYS A 130 12.75 -41.73 -25.54
C CYS A 130 11.55 -40.80 -25.78
N VAL A 131 11.02 -40.75 -27.01
CA VAL A 131 9.83 -39.95 -27.35
C VAL A 131 8.62 -40.38 -26.54
N LYS A 132 8.46 -41.69 -26.28
CA LYS A 132 7.39 -42.20 -25.42
C LYS A 132 7.55 -41.76 -23.96
N SER A 133 8.77 -41.75 -23.42
CA SER A 133 9.04 -41.23 -22.08
C SER A 133 8.75 -39.72 -21.99
N VAL A 134 9.14 -38.95 -23.01
CA VAL A 134 8.84 -37.51 -23.12
C VAL A 134 7.33 -37.26 -23.20
N ALA A 135 6.59 -38.07 -23.97
CA ALA A 135 5.13 -38.02 -24.05
C ALA A 135 4.43 -38.36 -22.73
N GLN A 136 5.09 -39.11 -21.84
CA GLN A 136 4.63 -39.38 -20.47
C GLN A 136 5.03 -38.29 -19.47
N GLY A 137 5.64 -37.20 -19.94
CA GLY A 137 6.07 -36.07 -19.11
C GLY A 137 7.51 -36.18 -18.60
N ASP A 138 8.28 -37.21 -18.96
CA ASP A 138 9.67 -37.32 -18.53
C ASP A 138 10.62 -36.49 -19.41
N LEU A 139 10.88 -35.25 -18.97
CA LEU A 139 11.84 -34.32 -19.59
C LEU A 139 13.23 -34.39 -18.94
N SER A 140 13.49 -35.43 -18.13
CA SER A 140 14.81 -35.69 -17.55
C SER A 140 15.67 -36.61 -18.41
N VAL A 141 15.06 -37.24 -19.43
CA VAL A 141 15.69 -38.21 -20.33
C VAL A 141 16.71 -37.53 -21.25
N GLU A 142 17.84 -38.19 -21.43
CA GLU A 142 18.88 -37.79 -22.38
C GLU A 142 18.66 -38.51 -23.71
N VAL A 143 18.48 -37.74 -24.80
CA VAL A 143 18.18 -38.30 -26.12
C VAL A 143 19.46 -38.92 -26.71
N PRO A 144 19.45 -40.22 -27.07
CA PRO A 144 20.61 -40.85 -27.67
C PRO A 144 20.82 -40.32 -29.09
N VAL A 145 21.95 -39.65 -29.34
CA VAL A 145 22.37 -39.16 -30.66
C VAL A 145 23.43 -40.11 -31.22
N CYS A 146 23.19 -40.65 -32.43
CA CYS A 146 24.09 -41.66 -33.01
C CYS A 146 25.37 -41.07 -33.60
N CYS A 147 25.28 -39.90 -34.24
CA CYS A 147 26.40 -39.20 -34.84
C CYS A 147 26.10 -37.70 -34.97
N PRO A 148 27.08 -36.83 -35.23
CA PRO A 148 26.85 -35.39 -35.40
C PRO A 148 25.83 -35.06 -36.51
N GLU A 149 25.78 -35.87 -37.57
CA GLU A 149 24.87 -35.72 -38.72
C GLU A 149 23.46 -36.29 -38.47
N ASP A 150 23.18 -36.81 -37.28
CA ASP A 150 21.90 -37.39 -36.90
C ASP A 150 20.82 -36.31 -36.73
N GLN A 151 20.19 -35.93 -37.84
CA GLN A 151 19.15 -34.90 -37.88
C GLN A 151 17.94 -35.23 -36.98
N LEU A 152 17.57 -36.50 -36.86
CA LEU A 152 16.42 -36.93 -36.06
C LEU A 152 16.73 -36.87 -34.57
N GLY A 153 17.86 -37.44 -34.16
CA GLY A 153 18.28 -37.45 -32.76
C GLY A 153 18.55 -36.04 -32.24
N ASN A 154 19.23 -35.21 -33.05
CA ASN A 154 19.48 -33.81 -32.72
C ASN A 154 18.17 -33.01 -32.62
N GLY A 155 17.24 -33.18 -33.56
CA GLY A 155 15.94 -32.50 -33.52
C GLY A 155 15.09 -32.87 -32.30
N VAL A 156 15.06 -34.16 -31.92
CA VAL A 156 14.36 -34.62 -30.71
C VAL A 156 15.07 -34.13 -29.45
N SER A 157 16.41 -34.12 -29.42
CA SER A 157 17.21 -33.59 -28.31
C SER A 157 16.96 -32.11 -28.07
N GLU A 158 16.95 -31.31 -29.14
CA GLU A 158 16.63 -29.89 -29.09
C GLU A 158 15.19 -29.66 -28.61
N LEU A 159 14.23 -30.45 -29.12
CA LEU A 159 12.84 -30.41 -28.66
C LEU A 159 12.74 -30.66 -27.15
N VAL A 160 13.33 -31.75 -26.65
CA VAL A 160 13.30 -32.09 -25.21
C VAL A 160 13.97 -31.00 -24.38
N THR A 161 15.10 -30.47 -24.83
CA THR A 161 15.81 -29.39 -24.14
C THR A 161 14.97 -28.10 -24.08
N ASN A 162 14.30 -27.74 -25.18
CA ASN A 162 13.45 -26.56 -25.23
C ASN A 162 12.19 -26.73 -24.37
N PHE A 163 11.54 -27.90 -24.38
CA PHE A 163 10.42 -28.20 -23.49
C PHE A 163 10.84 -28.20 -22.01
N HIS A 164 11.99 -28.80 -21.69
CA HIS A 164 12.56 -28.74 -20.35
C HIS A 164 12.73 -27.29 -19.88
N ARG A 165 13.35 -26.44 -20.71
CA ARG A 165 13.60 -25.03 -20.38
C ARG A 165 12.28 -24.26 -20.20
N LEU A 166 11.31 -24.49 -21.08
CA LEU A 166 9.98 -23.87 -21.01
C LEU A 166 9.28 -24.24 -19.69
N VAL A 167 9.19 -25.53 -19.38
CA VAL A 167 8.50 -26.04 -18.18
C VAL A 167 9.22 -25.58 -16.91
N ALA A 168 10.56 -25.60 -16.90
CA ALA A 168 11.35 -25.06 -15.78
C ALA A 168 11.12 -23.56 -15.57
N SER A 169 11.05 -22.77 -16.66
CA SER A 169 10.76 -21.34 -16.59
C SER A 169 9.34 -21.09 -16.07
N ILE A 170 8.36 -21.87 -16.51
CA ILE A 170 6.97 -21.77 -16.03
C ILE A 170 6.90 -22.13 -14.54
N ALA A 171 7.57 -23.19 -14.09
CA ALA A 171 7.64 -23.57 -12.67
C ALA A 171 8.20 -22.43 -11.81
N GLY A 172 9.29 -21.80 -12.26
CA GLY A 172 9.88 -20.64 -11.58
C GLY A 172 8.95 -19.44 -11.52
N ALA A 173 8.24 -19.14 -12.61
CA ALA A 173 7.25 -18.07 -12.65
C ALA A 173 6.06 -18.33 -11.70
N ILE A 174 5.58 -19.58 -11.63
CA ILE A 174 4.51 -19.97 -10.70
C ILE A 174 4.95 -19.77 -9.25
N ASP A 175 6.16 -20.19 -8.88
CA ASP A 175 6.69 -19.99 -7.52
C ASP A 175 6.83 -18.50 -7.18
N GLN A 176 7.20 -17.66 -8.15
CA GLN A 176 7.23 -16.20 -7.98
C GLN A 176 5.83 -15.61 -7.79
N VAL A 177 4.84 -16.05 -8.56
CA VAL A 177 3.44 -15.60 -8.41
C VAL A 177 2.89 -16.02 -7.04
N ALA A 178 3.10 -17.26 -6.61
CA ALA A 178 2.65 -17.74 -5.31
C ALA A 178 3.28 -16.94 -4.15
N SER A 179 4.59 -16.69 -4.22
CA SER A 179 5.30 -15.88 -3.22
C SER A 179 4.83 -14.42 -3.23
N GLY A 180 4.64 -13.82 -4.41
CA GLY A 180 4.13 -12.46 -4.57
C GLY A 180 2.71 -12.32 -4.02
N ALA A 181 1.83 -13.27 -4.29
CA ALA A 181 0.48 -13.30 -3.76
C ALA A 181 0.46 -13.37 -2.23
N GLU A 182 1.28 -14.23 -1.62
CA GLU A 182 1.38 -14.32 -0.15
C GLU A 182 1.84 -12.99 0.49
N LEU A 183 2.82 -12.33 -0.14
CA LEU A 183 3.30 -11.02 0.32
C LEU A 183 2.23 -9.94 0.21
N VAL A 184 1.47 -9.91 -0.90
CA VAL A 184 0.37 -8.94 -1.08
C VAL A 184 -0.75 -9.22 -0.07
N SER A 185 -1.10 -10.49 0.17
CA SER A 185 -2.09 -10.87 1.18
C SER A 185 -1.70 -10.40 2.58
N THR A 186 -0.46 -10.71 2.99
CA THR A 186 0.07 -10.30 4.30
C THR A 186 0.10 -8.78 4.45
N SER A 187 0.57 -8.07 3.41
CA SER A 187 0.62 -6.60 3.40
C SER A 187 -0.77 -5.98 3.46
N SER A 188 -1.74 -6.60 2.79
CA SER A 188 -3.14 -6.15 2.80
C SER A 188 -3.77 -6.35 4.16
N LEU A 189 -3.53 -7.47 4.85
CA LEU A 189 -3.97 -7.68 6.23
C LEU A 189 -3.40 -6.61 7.18
N SER A 190 -2.09 -6.31 7.09
CA SER A 190 -1.49 -5.23 7.87
C SER A 190 -2.07 -3.86 7.54
N LEU A 191 -2.39 -3.58 6.27
CA LEU A 191 -3.06 -2.34 5.87
C LEU A 191 -4.47 -2.24 6.46
N SER A 192 -5.23 -3.34 6.48
CA SER A 192 -6.55 -3.40 7.10
C SER A 192 -6.50 -3.16 8.61
N GLU A 193 -5.53 -3.76 9.32
CA GLU A 193 -5.31 -3.50 10.74
C GLU A 193 -4.92 -2.03 11.00
N GLY A 194 -4.02 -1.49 10.17
CA GLY A 194 -3.63 -0.08 10.21
C GLY A 194 -4.81 0.86 10.00
N ALA A 195 -5.68 0.56 9.03
CA ALA A 195 -6.90 1.33 8.77
C ALA A 195 -7.87 1.28 9.96
N ALA A 196 -8.05 0.13 10.60
CA ALA A 196 -8.87 0.00 11.80
C ALA A 196 -8.32 0.84 12.98
N HIS A 197 -7.00 0.82 13.18
CA HIS A 197 -6.36 1.69 14.17
C HIS A 197 -6.54 3.18 13.85
N GLN A 198 -6.36 3.58 12.60
CA GLN A 198 -6.58 4.96 12.16
C GLN A 198 -8.03 5.41 12.37
N ALA A 199 -9.01 4.54 12.12
CA ALA A 199 -10.42 4.83 12.36
C ALA A 199 -10.69 5.16 13.84
N SER A 200 -10.13 4.38 14.76
CA SER A 200 -10.23 4.65 16.20
C SER A 200 -9.61 5.99 16.58
N THR A 201 -8.43 6.32 16.02
CA THR A 201 -7.77 7.61 16.27
C THR A 201 -8.60 8.79 15.75
N VAL A 202 -9.20 8.63 14.57
CA VAL A 202 -10.10 9.64 13.98
C VAL A 202 -11.34 9.85 14.85
N GLN A 203 -11.92 8.80 15.42
CA GLN A 203 -13.03 8.93 16.36
C GLN A 203 -12.64 9.74 17.60
N GLN A 204 -11.47 9.45 18.18
CA GLN A 204 -10.97 10.22 19.34
C GLN A 204 -10.70 11.69 18.97
N LEU A 205 -10.09 11.95 17.82
CA LEU A 205 -9.86 13.32 17.34
C LEU A 205 -11.18 14.06 17.13
N THR A 206 -12.19 13.40 16.58
CA THR A 206 -13.52 13.99 16.37
C THR A 206 -14.16 14.37 17.70
N ALA A 207 -14.06 13.51 18.73
CA ALA A 207 -14.54 13.80 20.07
C ALA A 207 -13.81 15.00 20.69
N SER A 208 -12.47 15.03 20.61
CA SER A 208 -11.67 16.16 21.09
C SER A 208 -11.99 17.46 20.35
N LEU A 209 -12.21 17.43 19.04
CA LEU A 209 -12.61 18.62 18.29
C LEU A 209 -14.01 19.10 18.66
N THR A 210 -14.93 18.20 18.97
CA THR A 210 -16.28 18.57 19.44
C THR A 210 -16.19 19.30 20.79
N GLU A 211 -15.37 18.78 21.70
CA GLU A 211 -15.10 19.43 23.00
C GLU A 211 -14.43 20.80 22.82
N ILE A 212 -13.40 20.89 21.98
CA ILE A 212 -12.72 22.17 21.67
C ILE A 212 -13.71 23.15 21.04
N SER A 213 -14.54 22.71 20.08
CA SER A 213 -15.57 23.55 19.45
C SER A 213 -16.54 24.12 20.48
N SER A 214 -17.01 23.28 21.42
CA SER A 214 -17.89 23.71 22.50
C SER A 214 -17.20 24.73 23.40
N GLN A 215 -15.93 24.50 23.76
CA GLN A 215 -15.19 25.42 24.62
C GLN A 215 -14.89 26.75 23.92
N THR A 216 -14.58 26.73 22.62
CA THR A 216 -14.39 27.94 21.81
C THR A 216 -15.68 28.75 21.71
N HIS A 217 -16.84 28.09 21.57
CA HIS A 217 -18.14 28.77 21.58
C HIS A 217 -18.42 29.44 22.94
N LEU A 218 -18.21 28.70 24.04
CA LEU A 218 -18.34 29.25 25.40
C LEU A 218 -17.38 30.43 25.64
N ASN A 219 -16.16 30.40 25.10
CA ASN A 219 -15.22 31.52 25.20
C ASN A 219 -15.74 32.77 24.47
N ALA A 220 -16.36 32.61 23.30
CA ALA A 220 -16.97 33.70 22.57
C ALA A 220 -18.15 34.33 23.35
N GLU A 221 -19.04 33.51 23.91
CA GLU A 221 -20.15 33.98 24.75
C GLU A 221 -19.66 34.68 26.02
N ASN A 222 -18.67 34.09 26.71
CA ASN A 222 -18.08 34.69 27.91
C ASN A 222 -17.40 36.02 27.60
N ALA A 223 -16.73 36.15 26.46
CA ALA A 223 -16.16 37.40 26.01
C ALA A 223 -17.26 38.45 25.73
N GLU A 224 -18.36 38.07 25.10
CA GLU A 224 -19.49 38.99 24.87
C GLU A 224 -20.10 39.48 26.19
N GLN A 225 -20.31 38.58 27.16
CA GLN A 225 -20.79 38.94 28.50
C GLN A 225 -19.81 39.87 29.23
N ALA A 226 -18.50 39.56 29.19
CA ALA A 226 -17.48 40.38 29.82
C ALA A 226 -17.40 41.78 29.17
N ASN A 227 -17.61 41.88 27.86
CA ASN A 227 -17.66 43.15 27.13
C ASN A 227 -18.85 44.01 27.58
N SER A 228 -20.02 43.39 27.76
CA SER A 228 -21.21 44.06 28.30
C SER A 228 -20.97 44.56 29.73
N LEU A 229 -20.36 43.74 30.58
CA LEU A 229 -20.02 44.11 31.95
C LEU A 229 -19.01 45.27 31.99
N ALA A 230 -18.00 45.26 31.12
CA ALA A 230 -17.03 46.35 30.98
C ALA A 230 -17.71 47.66 30.56
N ARG A 231 -18.66 47.63 29.62
CA ARG A 231 -19.42 48.83 29.23
C ARG A 231 -20.22 49.41 30.39
N ASN A 232 -20.90 48.56 31.16
CA ASN A 232 -21.63 49.01 32.37
C ASN A 232 -20.68 49.62 33.41
N ALA A 233 -19.52 49.01 33.64
CA ALA A 233 -18.51 49.54 34.55
C ALA A 233 -17.97 50.90 34.10
N LYS A 234 -17.78 51.09 32.78
CA LYS A 234 -17.38 52.37 32.19
C LYS A 234 -18.42 53.45 32.44
N GLU A 235 -19.70 53.14 32.19
CA GLU A 235 -20.82 54.07 32.39
C GLU A 235 -20.92 54.51 33.85
N ASN A 236 -20.88 53.56 34.79
CA ASN A 236 -20.86 53.86 36.23
C ASN A 236 -19.67 54.73 36.66
N ALA A 237 -18.47 54.48 36.11
CA ALA A 237 -17.29 55.28 36.40
C ALA A 237 -17.38 56.70 35.82
N ALA A 238 -17.97 56.85 34.62
CA ALA A 238 -18.21 58.15 33.99
C ALA A 238 -19.25 58.98 34.78
N ASP A 239 -20.32 58.34 35.25
CA ASP A 239 -21.32 58.96 36.12
C ASP A 239 -20.70 59.40 37.46
N GLY A 240 -19.88 58.54 38.06
CA GLY A 240 -19.11 58.86 39.26
C GLY A 240 -18.18 60.06 39.07
N ASN A 241 -17.53 60.17 37.90
CA ASN A 241 -16.67 61.30 37.58
C ASN A 241 -17.48 62.61 37.46
N THR A 242 -18.69 62.53 36.88
CA THR A 242 -19.62 63.67 36.79
C THR A 242 -20.06 64.15 38.16
N GLN A 243 -20.40 63.22 39.08
CA GLN A 243 -20.70 63.56 40.48
C GLN A 243 -19.50 64.20 41.20
N MET A 244 -18.26 63.81 40.86
CA MET A 244 -17.06 64.47 41.39
C MET A 244 -16.85 65.88 40.85
N GLN A 245 -17.18 66.13 39.59
CA GLN A 245 -17.17 67.49 39.05
C GLN A 245 -18.17 68.39 39.79
N ASP A 246 -19.36 67.88 40.11
CA ASP A 246 -20.36 68.65 40.87
C ASP A 246 -19.94 68.86 42.33
N MET A 247 -19.30 67.88 42.97
CA MET A 247 -18.71 68.05 44.31
C MET A 247 -17.60 69.11 44.31
N LEU A 248 -16.74 69.13 43.28
CA LEU A 248 -15.68 70.13 43.15
C LEU A 248 -16.26 71.55 43.02
N LYS A 249 -17.34 71.72 42.24
CA LYS A 249 -18.06 73.01 42.16
C LYS A 249 -18.61 73.43 43.53
N ALA A 250 -19.25 72.50 44.26
CA ALA A 250 -19.80 72.79 45.59
C ALA A 250 -18.70 73.17 46.59
N MET A 251 -17.53 72.53 46.54
CA MET A 251 -16.38 72.90 47.39
C MET A 251 -15.83 74.30 47.05
N ASP A 252 -15.80 74.66 45.76
CA ASP A 252 -15.41 76.00 45.33
C ASP A 252 -16.42 77.07 45.82
N GLU A 253 -17.72 76.81 45.70
CA GLU A 253 -18.77 77.68 46.24
C GLU A 253 -18.67 77.85 47.76
N ILE A 254 -18.39 76.76 48.51
CA ILE A 254 -18.15 76.83 49.96
C ILE A 254 -16.91 77.68 50.25
N SER A 255 -15.81 77.50 49.52
CA SER A 255 -14.58 78.27 49.67
C SER A 255 -14.81 79.77 49.45
N ILE A 256 -15.53 80.13 48.38
CA ILE A 256 -15.91 81.51 48.07
C ILE A 256 -16.79 82.09 49.19
N SER A 257 -17.78 81.32 49.66
CA SER A 257 -18.68 81.72 50.76
C SER A 257 -17.89 81.97 52.06
N SER A 258 -17.01 81.04 52.46
CA SER A 258 -16.15 81.19 53.64
C SER A 258 -15.21 82.40 53.53
N SER A 259 -14.64 82.67 52.35
CA SER A 259 -13.83 83.86 52.11
C SER A 259 -14.63 85.16 52.28
N ASN A 260 -15.88 85.19 51.79
CA ASN A 260 -16.76 86.33 51.97
C ASN A 260 -17.17 86.53 53.43
N ILE A 261 -17.44 85.46 54.18
CA ILE A 261 -17.70 85.54 55.63
C ILE A 261 -16.46 86.11 56.35
N ASN A 262 -15.25 85.65 56.01
CA ASN A 262 -14.00 86.18 56.59
C ASN A 262 -13.88 87.70 56.39
N LYS A 263 -14.20 88.21 55.18
CA LYS A 263 -14.23 89.66 54.91
C LYS A 263 -15.24 90.40 55.80
N ILE A 264 -16.42 89.83 56.02
CA ILE A 264 -17.45 90.42 56.90
C ILE A 264 -16.97 90.45 58.36
N ILE A 265 -16.36 89.36 58.85
CA ILE A 265 -15.85 89.29 60.22
C ILE A 265 -14.72 90.31 60.44
N LYS A 266 -13.85 90.55 59.45
CA LYS A 266 -12.85 91.64 59.51
C LYS A 266 -13.49 93.01 59.69
N VAL A 267 -14.55 93.30 58.94
CA VAL A 267 -15.31 94.55 59.10
C VAL A 267 -15.92 94.65 60.52
N ILE A 268 -16.40 93.54 61.09
CA ILE A 268 -16.91 93.51 62.46
C ILE A 268 -15.81 93.77 63.49
N ASP A 269 -14.61 93.21 63.31
CA ASP A 269 -13.45 93.49 64.17
C ASP A 269 -13.04 94.97 64.08
N ASP A 270 -13.04 95.54 62.87
CA ASP A 270 -12.79 96.97 62.65
C ASP A 270 -13.84 97.86 63.35
N ILE A 271 -15.14 97.50 63.27
CA ILE A 271 -16.22 98.20 63.97
C ILE A 271 -16.04 98.08 65.49
N ALA A 272 -15.68 96.91 66.01
CA ALA A 272 -15.43 96.70 67.43
C ALA A 272 -14.24 97.55 67.90
N PHE A 273 -13.15 97.62 67.12
CA PHE A 273 -12.01 98.48 67.39
C PHE A 273 -12.39 99.96 67.39
N GLN A 274 -13.11 100.44 66.38
CA GLN A 274 -13.59 101.82 66.33
C GLN A 274 -14.50 102.17 67.51
N THR A 275 -15.39 101.23 67.90
CA THR A 275 -16.29 101.38 69.06
C THR A 275 -15.49 101.47 70.36
N ASN A 276 -14.43 100.67 70.50
CA ASN A 276 -13.52 100.72 71.65
C ASN A 276 -12.80 102.07 71.75
N ILE A 277 -12.37 102.66 70.62
CA ILE A 277 -11.76 104.00 70.58
C ILE A 277 -12.79 105.10 70.92
N LEU A 278 -14.02 105.00 70.38
CA LEU A 278 -15.13 105.91 70.71
C LEU A 278 -15.46 105.88 72.21
N ALA A 279 -15.54 104.68 72.78
CA ALA A 279 -15.80 104.46 74.20
C ALA A 279 -14.68 105.02 75.09
N LEU A 280 -13.41 104.83 74.68
CA LEU A 280 -12.27 105.43 75.37
C LEU A 280 -12.33 106.97 75.33
N ASN A 281 -12.63 107.56 74.18
CA ASN A 281 -12.80 109.01 74.04
C ASN A 281 -13.96 109.52 74.92
N ALA A 282 -15.07 108.79 74.97
CA ALA A 282 -16.21 109.12 75.83
C ALA A 282 -15.86 109.02 77.33
N ALA A 283 -15.08 108.01 77.74
CA ALA A 283 -14.60 107.85 79.11
C ALA A 283 -13.67 109.01 79.52
N VAL A 284 -12.79 109.45 78.61
CA VAL A 284 -11.91 110.61 78.82
C VAL A 284 -12.72 111.90 78.98
N GLU A 285 -13.72 112.14 78.14
CA GLU A 285 -14.55 113.35 78.23
C GLU A 285 -15.47 113.31 79.46
N ALA A 286 -15.95 112.13 79.86
CA ALA A 286 -16.68 111.93 81.11
C ALA A 286 -15.81 112.21 82.35
N ALA A 287 -14.53 111.80 82.33
CA ALA A 287 -13.57 112.15 83.38
C ALA A 287 -13.30 113.67 83.43
N ARG A 288 -13.27 114.32 82.26
CA ARG A 288 -13.10 115.77 82.12
C ARG A 288 -14.28 116.58 82.67
N ALA A 289 -15.50 116.05 82.57
CA ALA A 289 -16.73 116.66 83.13
C ALA A 289 -16.89 116.49 84.67
N GLY A 290 -15.96 115.80 85.35
CA GLY A 290 -15.92 115.70 86.80
C GLY A 290 -17.14 114.99 87.41
N GLN A 291 -17.81 115.61 88.39
CA GLN A 291 -18.94 114.99 89.10
C GLN A 291 -20.18 114.76 88.19
N HIS A 292 -20.40 115.61 87.19
CA HIS A 292 -21.54 115.50 86.27
C HIS A 292 -21.37 114.39 85.22
N GLY A 293 -20.14 113.91 84.99
CA GLY A 293 -19.82 112.86 84.02
C GLY A 293 -19.86 111.42 84.55
N LYS A 294 -20.06 111.20 85.86
CA LYS A 294 -19.94 109.86 86.49
C LYS A 294 -20.87 108.79 85.86
N GLY A 295 -22.11 109.15 85.53
CA GLY A 295 -23.03 108.22 84.86
C GLY A 295 -22.61 107.88 83.43
N PHE A 296 -22.08 108.86 82.69
CA PHE A 296 -21.53 108.66 81.35
C PHE A 296 -20.25 107.82 81.36
N ALA A 297 -19.39 107.97 82.38
CA ALA A 297 -18.17 107.18 82.52
C ALA A 297 -18.46 105.68 82.68
N VAL A 298 -19.52 105.31 83.43
CA VAL A 298 -19.93 103.91 83.60
C VAL A 298 -20.44 103.33 82.28
N VAL A 299 -21.26 104.08 81.54
CA VAL A 299 -21.74 103.64 80.21
C VAL A 299 -20.57 103.50 79.23
N ALA A 300 -19.62 104.44 79.23
CA ALA A 300 -18.45 104.38 78.37
C ALA A 300 -17.57 103.16 78.66
N GLU A 301 -17.36 102.80 79.94
CA GLU A 301 -16.60 101.60 80.31
C GLU A 301 -17.35 100.31 79.93
N GLU A 302 -18.68 100.26 80.06
CA GLU A 302 -19.48 99.11 79.64
C GLU A 302 -19.47 98.93 78.11
N VAL A 303 -19.59 100.02 77.34
CA VAL A 303 -19.46 99.99 75.87
C VAL A 303 -18.06 99.53 75.45
N ARG A 304 -17.01 99.97 76.16
CA ARG A 304 -15.63 99.54 75.92
C ARG A 304 -15.45 98.04 76.18
N ASN A 305 -16.01 97.52 77.27
CA ASN A 305 -15.99 96.10 77.59
C ASN A 305 -16.75 95.27 76.54
N LEU A 306 -17.93 95.73 76.11
CA LEU A 306 -18.70 95.10 75.03
C LEU A 306 -17.94 95.08 73.69
N ALA A 307 -17.25 96.18 73.36
CA ALA A 307 -16.40 96.27 72.18
C ALA A 307 -15.22 95.29 72.26
N GLY A 308 -14.56 95.16 73.41
CA GLY A 308 -13.52 94.17 73.65
C GLY A 308 -14.01 92.73 73.51
N ARG A 309 -15.19 92.41 74.05
CA ARG A 309 -15.83 91.09 73.87
C ARG A 309 -16.18 90.81 72.40
N SER A 310 -16.65 91.83 71.68
CA SER A 310 -16.99 91.70 70.25
C SER A 310 -15.74 91.44 69.39
N ALA A 311 -14.63 92.12 69.67
CA ALA A 311 -13.35 91.89 68.99
C ALA A 311 -12.80 90.49 69.26
N ASN A 312 -12.90 90.00 70.51
CA ASN A 312 -12.49 88.62 70.83
C ASN A 312 -13.35 87.58 70.10
N ALA A 313 -14.67 87.75 70.08
CA ALA A 313 -15.57 86.85 69.34
C ALA A 313 -15.30 86.89 67.82
N ALA A 314 -14.99 88.07 67.26
CA ALA A 314 -14.61 88.22 65.86
C ALA A 314 -13.30 87.47 65.55
N ARG A 315 -12.28 87.53 66.43
CA ARG A 315 -11.05 86.75 66.29
C ARG A 315 -11.29 85.24 66.33
N GLU A 316 -12.03 84.74 67.32
CA GLU A 316 -12.37 83.31 67.41
C GLU A 316 -13.12 82.84 66.15
N THR A 317 -14.06 83.65 65.66
CA THR A 317 -14.80 83.34 64.43
C THR A 317 -13.88 83.34 63.20
N THR A 318 -12.91 84.26 63.14
CA THR A 318 -11.89 84.30 62.07
C THR A 318 -11.08 83.02 62.05
N GLU A 319 -10.62 82.55 63.20
CA GLU A 319 -9.84 81.30 63.33
C GLU A 319 -10.66 80.08 62.90
N LEU A 320 -11.95 80.02 63.25
CA LEU A 320 -12.85 78.95 62.80
C LEU A 320 -13.07 78.97 61.28
N ILE A 321 -13.17 80.16 60.68
CA ILE A 321 -13.31 80.30 59.23
C ILE A 321 -12.02 79.91 58.50
N GLU A 322 -10.86 80.34 58.97
CA GLU A 322 -9.56 79.94 58.40
C GLU A 322 -9.38 78.42 58.45
N ASN A 323 -9.69 77.79 59.59
CA ASN A 323 -9.69 76.34 59.71
C ASN A 323 -10.68 75.67 58.75
N SER A 324 -11.86 76.26 58.52
CA SER A 324 -12.85 75.74 57.58
C SER A 324 -12.37 75.83 56.13
N ILE A 325 -11.74 76.94 55.75
CA ILE A 325 -11.13 77.12 54.41
C ILE A 325 -10.06 76.05 54.19
N GLN A 326 -9.19 75.81 55.18
CA GLN A 326 -8.13 74.80 55.07
C GLN A 326 -8.69 73.37 54.92
N LYS A 327 -9.79 73.06 55.62
CA LYS A 327 -10.49 71.77 55.46
C LYS A 327 -11.13 71.62 54.09
N VAL A 328 -11.75 72.68 53.56
CA VAL A 328 -12.32 72.70 52.21
C VAL A 328 -11.22 72.49 51.17
N GLU A 329 -10.09 73.19 51.28
CA GLU A 329 -8.95 73.03 50.37
C GLU A 329 -8.41 71.59 50.37
N THR A 330 -8.31 70.98 51.55
CA THR A 330 -7.95 69.57 51.69
C THR A 330 -8.99 68.64 51.03
N GLY A 331 -10.28 68.91 51.23
CA GLY A 331 -11.39 68.18 50.61
C GLY A 331 -11.37 68.29 49.08
N THR A 332 -11.17 69.49 48.54
CA THR A 332 -11.01 69.76 47.09
C THR A 332 -9.83 68.98 46.51
N LYS A 333 -8.72 68.89 47.24
CA LYS A 333 -7.56 68.11 46.79
C LYS A 333 -7.88 66.61 46.71
N ILE A 334 -8.55 66.06 47.70
CA ILE A 334 -8.97 64.65 47.72
C ILE A 334 -9.96 64.39 46.58
N ALA A 335 -10.99 65.21 46.43
CA ALA A 335 -11.99 65.07 45.38
C ALA A 335 -11.36 65.14 43.97
N ASN A 336 -10.40 66.03 43.74
CA ASN A 336 -9.65 66.09 42.48
C ASN A 336 -8.82 64.83 42.22
N GLN A 337 -8.19 64.26 43.25
CA GLN A 337 -7.46 63.00 43.13
C GLN A 337 -8.41 61.85 42.80
N THR A 338 -9.58 61.80 43.44
CA THR A 338 -10.63 60.81 43.16
C THR A 338 -11.16 60.95 41.72
N ALA A 339 -11.42 62.17 41.25
CA ALA A 339 -11.85 62.42 39.87
C ALA A 339 -10.83 61.90 38.84
N LYS A 340 -9.54 62.14 39.07
CA LYS A 340 -8.46 61.60 38.22
C LYS A 340 -8.42 60.07 38.24
N ALA A 341 -8.56 59.45 39.41
CA ALA A 341 -8.59 58.00 39.52
C ALA A 341 -9.78 57.37 38.77
N LEU A 342 -10.95 58.02 38.79
CA LEU A 342 -12.12 57.60 38.02
C LEU A 342 -11.88 57.70 36.50
N ASP A 343 -11.21 58.76 36.03
CA ASP A 343 -10.82 58.92 34.62
C ASP A 343 -9.83 57.84 34.15
N GLU A 344 -8.86 57.49 34.99
CA GLU A 344 -7.95 56.36 34.76
C GLU A 344 -8.70 55.02 34.71
N ILE A 345 -9.69 54.80 35.58
CA ILE A 345 -10.55 53.62 35.56
C ILE A 345 -11.30 53.53 34.22
N VAL A 346 -11.94 54.61 33.78
CA VAL A 346 -12.65 54.67 32.48
C VAL A 346 -11.71 54.28 31.34
N THR A 347 -10.49 54.85 31.31
CA THR A 347 -9.49 54.55 30.29
C THR A 347 -9.05 53.09 30.30
N ASN A 348 -8.85 52.50 31.49
CA ASN A 348 -8.43 51.10 31.62
C ASN A 348 -9.56 50.12 31.27
N VAL A 349 -10.80 50.44 31.63
CA VAL A 349 -11.98 49.65 31.26
C VAL A 349 -12.19 49.66 29.74
N ASP A 350 -11.94 50.78 29.06
CA ASP A 350 -11.98 50.86 27.59
C ASP A 350 -10.97 49.91 26.94
N LYS A 351 -9.72 49.91 27.43
CA LYS A 351 -8.68 48.97 26.95
C LYS A 351 -9.08 47.51 27.20
N ALA A 352 -9.67 47.23 28.36
CA ALA A 352 -10.16 45.88 28.68
C ALA A 352 -11.28 45.47 27.71
N ALA A 353 -12.24 46.34 27.42
CA ALA A 353 -13.32 46.09 26.47
C ALA A 353 -12.78 45.81 25.04
N GLU A 354 -11.77 46.54 24.59
CA GLU A 354 -11.12 46.32 23.29
C GLU A 354 -10.45 44.94 23.22
N LEU A 355 -9.72 44.53 24.26
CA LEU A 355 -9.10 43.21 24.35
C LEU A 355 -10.14 42.10 24.36
N ILE A 356 -11.22 42.27 25.13
CA ILE A 356 -12.32 41.30 25.20
C ILE A 356 -13.02 41.17 23.83
N SER A 357 -13.25 42.29 23.14
CA SER A 357 -13.80 42.28 21.78
C SER A 357 -12.88 41.52 20.81
N SER A 358 -11.57 41.66 20.96
CA SER A 358 -10.59 40.92 20.15
C SER A 358 -10.63 39.41 20.44
N ILE A 359 -10.85 39.01 21.71
CA ILE A 359 -11.04 37.60 22.10
C ILE A 359 -12.30 37.03 21.46
N ALA A 360 -13.41 37.77 21.46
CA ALA A 360 -14.67 37.32 20.84
C ALA A 360 -14.49 37.08 19.34
N VAL A 361 -13.85 38.02 18.62
CA VAL A 361 -13.55 37.89 17.18
C VAL A 361 -12.62 36.70 16.91
N ALA A 362 -11.54 36.56 17.69
CA ALA A 362 -10.60 35.45 17.54
C ALA A 362 -11.27 34.09 17.82
N SER A 363 -12.15 34.02 18.82
CA SER A 363 -12.88 32.80 19.16
C SER A 363 -13.88 32.42 18.06
N ALA A 364 -14.56 33.40 17.45
CA ALA A 364 -15.44 33.15 16.31
C ALA A 364 -14.67 32.61 15.08
N GLU A 365 -13.47 33.13 14.82
CA GLU A 365 -12.60 32.63 13.76
C GLU A 365 -12.06 31.22 14.07
N GLN A 366 -11.69 30.94 15.33
CA GLN A 366 -11.33 29.60 15.77
C GLN A 366 -12.48 28.60 15.55
N ALA A 367 -13.72 28.98 15.86
CA ALA A 367 -14.88 28.12 15.64
C ALA A 367 -15.03 27.73 14.16
N ARG A 368 -14.87 28.69 13.25
CA ARG A 368 -14.84 28.44 11.79
C ARG A 368 -13.68 27.53 11.38
N GLY A 369 -12.49 27.76 11.92
CA GLY A 369 -11.33 26.91 11.68
C GLY A 369 -11.57 25.46 12.12
N ILE A 370 -12.21 25.26 13.27
CA ILE A 370 -12.57 23.93 13.78
C ILE A 370 -13.59 23.23 12.87
N GLU A 371 -14.60 23.94 12.37
CA GLU A 371 -15.56 23.39 11.40
C GLU A 371 -14.84 22.90 10.13
N GLN A 372 -13.88 23.67 9.63
CA GLN A 372 -13.07 23.30 8.47
C GLN A 372 -12.20 22.07 8.73
N VAL A 373 -11.59 21.98 9.91
CA VAL A 373 -10.84 20.78 10.33
C VAL A 373 -11.77 19.56 10.42
N ASN A 374 -12.99 19.73 10.93
CA ASN A 374 -13.97 18.65 11.04
C ASN A 374 -14.35 18.08 9.66
N LEU A 375 -14.55 18.95 8.66
CA LEU A 375 -14.74 18.54 7.26
C LEU A 375 -13.52 17.76 6.73
N GLY A 376 -12.30 18.19 7.05
CA GLY A 376 -11.08 17.48 6.70
C GLY A 376 -11.00 16.08 7.34
N ILE A 377 -11.41 15.95 8.61
CA ILE A 377 -11.45 14.66 9.29
C ILE A 377 -12.49 13.72 8.64
N ALA A 378 -13.65 14.23 8.22
CA ALA A 378 -14.63 13.42 7.50
C ALA A 378 -14.06 12.84 6.20
N GLN A 379 -13.27 13.62 5.46
CA GLN A 379 -12.57 13.15 4.25
C GLN A 379 -11.52 12.08 4.58
N VAL A 380 -10.74 12.28 5.65
CA VAL A 380 -9.77 11.28 6.12
C VAL A 380 -10.47 9.98 6.50
N SER A 381 -11.62 10.05 7.19
CA SER A 381 -12.44 8.89 7.54
C SER A 381 -12.88 8.11 6.30
N GLN A 382 -13.29 8.80 5.24
CA GLN A 382 -13.66 8.17 3.96
C GLN A 382 -12.49 7.43 3.31
N VAL A 383 -11.28 8.02 3.34
CA VAL A 383 -10.06 7.37 2.83
C VAL A 383 -9.71 6.15 3.65
N ILE A 384 -9.83 6.21 4.98
CA ILE A 384 -9.60 5.06 5.86
C ILE A 384 -10.54 3.90 5.53
N GLN A 385 -11.84 4.17 5.32
CA GLN A 385 -12.80 3.14 4.91
C GLN A 385 -12.45 2.55 3.54
N THR A 386 -12.06 3.40 2.59
CA THR A 386 -11.64 2.96 1.25
C THR A 386 -10.39 2.08 1.33
N ASN A 387 -9.42 2.44 2.17
CA ASN A 387 -8.21 1.65 2.39
C ASN A 387 -8.52 0.29 3.00
N ALA A 388 -9.43 0.24 4.00
CA ALA A 388 -9.86 -1.02 4.60
C ALA A 388 -10.56 -1.93 3.57
N ALA A 389 -11.48 -1.39 2.77
CA ALA A 389 -12.15 -2.13 1.71
C ALA A 389 -11.15 -2.63 0.65
N THR A 390 -10.29 -1.75 0.15
CA THR A 390 -9.26 -2.09 -0.86
C THR A 390 -8.28 -3.15 -0.34
N ALA A 391 -7.91 -3.06 0.94
CA ALA A 391 -7.06 -4.06 1.58
C ALA A 391 -7.76 -5.42 1.63
N GLN A 392 -9.04 -5.46 2.01
CA GLN A 392 -9.80 -6.70 2.07
C GLN A 392 -9.98 -7.34 0.67
N GLU A 393 -10.26 -6.52 -0.35
CA GLU A 393 -10.31 -6.97 -1.75
C GLU A 393 -8.95 -7.49 -2.24
N SER A 394 -7.86 -6.79 -1.90
CA SER A 394 -6.50 -7.18 -2.29
C SER A 394 -6.06 -8.50 -1.64
N ALA A 395 -6.45 -8.72 -0.37
CA ALA A 395 -6.21 -10.00 0.31
C ALA A 395 -6.97 -11.14 -0.38
N ALA A 396 -8.26 -10.94 -0.71
CA ALA A 396 -9.07 -11.93 -1.41
C ALA A 396 -8.52 -12.25 -2.82
N ALA A 397 -8.14 -11.23 -3.59
CA ALA A 397 -7.53 -11.42 -4.90
C ALA A 397 -6.18 -12.16 -4.81
N SER A 398 -5.41 -11.91 -3.75
CA SER A 398 -4.15 -12.60 -3.50
C SER A 398 -4.35 -14.07 -3.13
N GLU A 399 -5.37 -14.39 -2.33
CA GLU A 399 -5.75 -15.78 -2.06
C GLU A 399 -6.14 -16.52 -3.34
N GLU A 400 -6.89 -15.86 -4.24
CA GLU A 400 -7.24 -16.43 -5.54
C GLU A 400 -5.99 -16.68 -6.42
N LEU A 401 -5.08 -15.71 -6.51
CA LEU A 401 -3.81 -15.86 -7.24
C LEU A 401 -2.95 -16.99 -6.68
N SER A 402 -2.89 -17.13 -5.35
CA SER A 402 -2.19 -18.23 -4.69
C SER A 402 -2.83 -19.59 -5.04
N GLY A 403 -4.17 -19.65 -5.07
CA GLY A 403 -4.92 -20.83 -5.52
C GLY A 403 -4.66 -21.19 -6.98
N GLN A 404 -4.66 -20.21 -7.89
CA GLN A 404 -4.36 -20.41 -9.31
C GLN A 404 -2.90 -20.88 -9.52
N ALA A 405 -1.96 -20.29 -8.79
CA ALA A 405 -0.56 -20.72 -8.80
C ALA A 405 -0.40 -22.16 -8.31
N ALA A 406 -1.11 -22.56 -7.25
CA ALA A 406 -1.12 -23.93 -6.76
C ALA A 406 -1.66 -24.93 -7.82
N GLN A 407 -2.74 -24.59 -8.52
CA GLN A 407 -3.29 -25.40 -9.61
C GLN A 407 -2.32 -25.54 -10.79
N LEU A 408 -1.69 -24.44 -11.21
CA LEU A 408 -0.68 -24.46 -12.26
C LEU A 408 0.54 -25.30 -11.86
N LYS A 409 0.95 -25.23 -10.58
CA LYS A 409 2.03 -26.04 -10.04
C LYS A 409 1.70 -27.53 -10.10
N GLU A 410 0.46 -27.92 -9.82
CA GLU A 410 -0.01 -29.30 -9.97
C GLU A 410 0.11 -29.78 -11.43
N HIS A 411 -0.32 -28.97 -12.41
CA HIS A 411 -0.18 -29.30 -13.84
C HIS A 411 1.27 -29.44 -14.29
N VAL A 412 2.15 -28.56 -13.82
CA VAL A 412 3.58 -28.60 -14.15
C VAL A 412 4.29 -29.76 -13.45
N SER A 413 3.83 -30.19 -12.27
CA SER A 413 4.39 -31.31 -11.51
C SER A 413 4.28 -32.67 -12.22
N LEU A 414 3.40 -32.78 -13.22
CA LEU A 414 3.31 -33.95 -14.10
C LEU A 414 4.59 -34.15 -14.94
N PHE A 415 5.35 -33.07 -15.18
CA PHE A 415 6.59 -33.12 -15.94
C PHE A 415 7.81 -33.31 -15.02
N LYS A 416 8.65 -34.31 -15.31
CA LYS A 416 9.90 -34.55 -14.58
C LYS A 416 11.02 -33.73 -15.21
N LEU A 417 11.62 -32.83 -14.44
CA LEU A 417 12.72 -31.98 -14.91
C LEU A 417 14.09 -32.53 -14.45
N ARG A 418 15.07 -32.53 -15.35
CA ARG A 418 16.49 -32.81 -15.06
C ARG A 418 17.01 -31.84 -13.99
N GLY A 419 17.55 -32.36 -12.89
CA GLY A 419 18.10 -31.53 -11.80
C GLY A 419 17.06 -30.99 -10.80
N GLY A 420 15.78 -31.35 -10.94
CA GLY A 420 14.80 -31.13 -9.89
C GLY A 420 15.15 -31.96 -8.66
N LYS A 421 15.32 -31.33 -7.49
CA LYS A 421 15.26 -32.06 -6.21
C LYS A 421 13.98 -32.90 -6.24
N PRO A 422 14.03 -34.22 -5.99
CA PRO A 422 12.83 -35.03 -6.04
C PRO A 422 11.83 -34.47 -5.04
N ALA A 423 10.67 -34.05 -5.53
CA ALA A 423 9.53 -33.81 -4.67
C ALA A 423 9.24 -35.13 -3.93
N PRO A 424 9.12 -35.12 -2.59
CA PRO A 424 8.88 -36.35 -1.85
C PRO A 424 7.54 -36.91 -2.32
N SER A 425 7.60 -38.05 -3.01
CA SER A 425 6.45 -38.86 -3.35
C SER A 425 5.71 -39.20 -2.06
N GLY A 426 4.51 -38.66 -1.91
CA GLY A 426 3.62 -38.96 -0.80
C GLY A 426 3.20 -40.42 -0.83
N THR A 427 3.78 -41.21 0.07
CA THR A 427 3.13 -42.38 0.66
C THR A 427 3.07 -42.19 2.17
N GLY A 428 1.84 -41.94 2.62
CA GLY A 428 1.32 -41.86 3.99
C GLY A 428 2.26 -42.01 5.19
N ALA A 429 2.28 -40.95 6.01
CA ALA A 429 2.17 -41.10 7.46
C ALA A 429 1.48 -39.88 8.06
N ARG A 430 0.24 -40.10 8.45
CA ARG A 430 -0.61 -39.25 9.29
C ARG A 430 -0.03 -39.20 10.71
N LYS A 431 -0.17 -38.05 11.38
CA LYS A 431 0.14 -37.67 12.80
C LYS A 431 1.50 -36.96 12.95
N ALA A 432 1.60 -35.79 13.59
CA ALA A 432 0.81 -35.24 14.68
C ALA A 432 0.56 -33.72 14.52
N ALA A 433 -0.69 -33.32 14.71
CA ALA A 433 -1.06 -31.94 14.93
C ALA A 433 -0.45 -31.45 16.26
N ALA A 434 0.47 -30.49 16.18
CA ALA A 434 0.81 -29.68 17.33
C ALA A 434 -0.37 -28.72 17.58
N LYS A 435 -1.08 -28.97 18.69
CA LYS A 435 -2.08 -28.06 19.26
C LYS A 435 -1.40 -26.70 19.54
N LEU A 436 -1.72 -25.69 18.75
CA LEU A 436 -1.65 -24.30 19.19
C LEU A 436 -2.92 -24.00 20.00
N PRO A 437 -2.82 -23.22 21.10
CA PRO A 437 -3.95 -22.97 21.98
C PRO A 437 -4.98 -22.10 21.25
N SER A 438 -6.23 -22.54 21.27
CA SER A 438 -7.38 -21.77 20.81
C SER A 438 -7.54 -20.53 21.68
N ARG A 439 -7.11 -19.37 21.18
CA ARG A 439 -7.64 -18.10 21.66
C ARG A 439 -8.99 -17.91 20.96
N SER A 440 -10.04 -18.09 21.76
CA SER A 440 -11.44 -17.85 21.41
C SER A 440 -11.58 -16.49 20.71
N ALA A 441 -11.68 -16.51 19.37
CA ALA A 441 -12.27 -15.44 18.62
C ALA A 441 -13.78 -15.49 18.90
N ALA A 442 -14.21 -14.76 19.94
CA ALA A 442 -15.59 -14.34 20.03
C ALA A 442 -15.86 -13.50 18.78
N ALA A 443 -16.62 -14.07 17.85
CA ALA A 443 -17.14 -13.35 16.71
C ALA A 443 -18.03 -12.22 17.22
N ALA A 444 -17.46 -11.02 17.34
CA ALA A 444 -18.24 -9.80 17.37
C ALA A 444 -18.80 -9.62 15.96
N LYS A 445 -19.97 -10.22 15.72
CA LYS A 445 -20.86 -9.79 14.65
C LYS A 445 -21.20 -8.33 14.94
N ILE A 446 -20.53 -7.40 14.28
CA ILE A 446 -20.99 -6.03 14.18
C ILE A 446 -22.20 -6.09 13.24
N SER A 447 -23.39 -6.08 13.84
CA SER A 447 -24.66 -5.93 13.12
C SER A 447 -24.70 -4.51 12.58
N LEU A 448 -24.53 -4.36 11.27
CA LEU A 448 -24.86 -3.14 10.54
C LEU A 448 -26.39 -3.12 10.35
N THR A 449 -27.12 -2.70 11.38
CA THR A 449 -28.54 -2.35 11.25
C THR A 449 -28.84 -1.09 12.06
N ASP A 450 -29.07 -0.01 11.31
CA ASP A 450 -30.07 1.04 11.53
C ASP A 450 -29.96 2.05 12.67
N ASP A 451 -28.77 2.62 12.97
CA ASP A 451 -28.76 3.83 13.81
C ASP A 451 -27.65 4.86 13.52
N PHE A 452 -27.31 5.09 12.25
CA PHE A 452 -26.45 6.21 11.83
C PHE A 452 -27.27 7.30 11.13
N GLY A 453 -28.27 7.83 11.83
CA GLY A 453 -29.20 8.83 11.27
C GLY A 453 -29.72 9.89 12.25
N LYS A 454 -29.22 9.94 13.48
CA LYS A 454 -29.48 11.01 14.43
C LYS A 454 -28.21 11.27 15.20
N TYR A 455 -27.58 12.42 14.98
CA TYR A 455 -26.96 13.34 15.93
C TYR A 455 -26.14 14.36 15.14
#